data_AF-A0A0M3QXU4-F1
#
_entry.id   AF-A0A0M3QXU4-F1
#
_cell.length_a   1.000
_cell.length_b   1.000
_cell.length_c   1.000
_cell.angle_alpha   90.00
_cell.angle_beta   90.00
_cell.angle_gamma   90.00
#
_symmetry.space_group_name_H-M   'P 1'
#
loop_
_entity.id
_entity.type
_entity.pdbx_description
1 polymer ?
#
loop_
_entity_poly.entity_id
_entity_poly.type
_entity_poly.pdbx_seq_one_letter_code
_entity_poly.pdbx_strand_id
1 'polypeptide(L)'
;MESESFYGVTLSEKEPIAQFDVPEIPEDYVVHSHKLIIKQISLGPEAKSGEFNVVQAESNQIADGEKKTIKIPIAVLKVGETRSLRPNIEFPNGSVTFKLVQGTGPVYVCGKAEMNLGEYDDAQMYEEYSDEDDEESDLDDVAPQTNGKGNKKK
;
A
#
# COMPACT_ATOMS: atom_id res chain seq x y z
N MET A 1 -0.63 14.51 -13.00
CA MET A 1 -1.86 14.21 -12.25
C MET A 1 -1.53 13.65 -10.86
N GLU A 2 -2.07 14.26 -9.80
CA GLU A 2 -1.95 13.76 -8.42
C GLU A 2 -3.25 13.08 -7.98
N SER A 3 -3.15 11.93 -7.32
CA SER A 3 -4.30 11.23 -6.76
C SER A 3 -4.03 10.73 -5.33
N GLU A 4 -5.08 10.71 -4.52
CA GLU A 4 -5.09 10.16 -3.18
C GLU A 4 -6.28 9.22 -3.02
N SER A 5 -6.05 8.02 -2.49
CA SER A 5 -7.09 7.05 -2.20
C SER A 5 -6.98 6.51 -0.78
N PHE A 6 -8.12 6.21 -0.16
CA PHE A 6 -8.16 5.56 1.14
C PHE A 6 -7.63 4.12 1.05
N TYR A 7 -6.76 3.71 1.98
CA TYR A 7 -6.31 2.33 2.12
C TYR A 7 -6.91 1.67 3.36
N GLY A 8 -7.52 0.50 3.20
CA GLY A 8 -8.07 -0.26 4.33
C GLY A 8 -8.10 -1.77 4.07
N VAL A 9 -7.49 -2.53 4.97
CA VAL A 9 -7.49 -4.01 4.93
C VAL A 9 -7.77 -4.60 6.30
N THR A 10 -8.27 -5.83 6.32
CA THR A 10 -8.52 -6.59 7.57
C THR A 10 -7.69 -7.86 7.57
N LEU A 11 -6.89 -8.06 8.61
CA LEU A 11 -6.14 -9.29 8.82
C LEU A 11 -6.80 -10.14 9.91
N SER A 12 -6.94 -11.43 9.67
CA SER A 12 -7.48 -12.39 10.63
C SER A 12 -6.81 -13.75 10.48
N GLU A 13 -7.09 -14.70 11.36
CA GLU A 13 -6.60 -16.08 11.21
C GLU A 13 -6.99 -16.72 9.86
N LYS A 14 -8.18 -16.38 9.33
CA LYS A 14 -8.68 -16.90 8.05
C LYS A 14 -8.07 -16.18 6.85
N GLU A 15 -7.81 -14.88 6.99
CA GLU A 15 -7.22 -14.02 5.98
C GLU A 15 -6.01 -13.28 6.57
N PRO A 16 -4.87 -13.97 6.79
CA PRO A 16 -3.76 -13.40 7.53
C PRO A 16 -2.85 -12.52 6.68
N ILE A 17 -3.13 -12.38 5.38
CA ILE A 17 -2.26 -11.69 4.41
C ILE A 17 -3.08 -10.68 3.61
N ALA A 18 -2.61 -9.45 3.54
CA ALA A 18 -3.09 -8.43 2.61
C ALA A 18 -1.92 -7.88 1.80
N GLN A 19 -2.14 -7.68 0.50
CA GLN A 19 -1.14 -7.16 -0.41
C GLN A 19 -1.61 -5.83 -0.98
N PHE A 20 -0.70 -4.87 -0.97
CA PHE A 20 -0.80 -3.62 -1.68
C PHE A 20 0.21 -3.65 -2.82
N ASP A 21 -0.26 -3.50 -4.06
CA ASP A 21 0.57 -3.47 -5.26
C ASP A 21 0.49 -2.09 -5.92
N VAL A 22 1.60 -1.70 -6.55
CA VAL A 22 1.60 -0.55 -7.45
C VAL A 22 0.73 -0.90 -8.66
N PRO A 23 -0.23 -0.05 -9.05
CA PRO A 23 -1.11 -0.32 -10.19
C PRO A 23 -0.29 -0.47 -11.49
N GLU A 24 -0.86 -1.20 -12.46
CA GLU A 24 -0.34 -1.21 -13.83
C GLU A 24 -0.57 0.20 -14.42
N ILE A 25 0.48 0.85 -14.88
CA ILE A 25 0.44 2.22 -15.42
C ILE A 25 0.48 2.13 -16.95
N PRO A 26 -0.40 2.84 -17.69
CA PRO A 26 -0.35 2.86 -19.15
C PRO A 26 0.99 3.39 -19.66
N GLU A 27 1.41 2.97 -20.84
CA GLU A 27 2.73 3.30 -21.42
C GLU A 27 2.92 4.81 -21.64
N ASP A 28 1.81 5.55 -21.81
CA ASP A 28 1.80 7.00 -22.02
C ASP A 28 2.03 7.81 -20.72
N TYR A 29 2.23 7.16 -19.57
CA TYR A 29 2.41 7.81 -18.28
C TYR A 29 3.68 7.37 -17.55
N VAL A 30 4.30 8.32 -16.84
CA VAL A 30 5.44 8.08 -15.96
C VAL A 30 5.01 8.22 -14.51
N VAL A 31 5.37 7.25 -13.66
CA VAL A 31 5.20 7.39 -12.20
C VAL A 31 6.30 8.26 -11.64
N HIS A 32 5.97 9.49 -11.27
CA HIS A 32 6.89 10.37 -10.55
C HIS A 32 7.07 9.94 -9.10
N SER A 33 5.97 9.59 -8.43
CA SER A 33 6.02 9.01 -7.10
C SER A 33 4.79 8.17 -6.78
N HIS A 34 4.99 7.15 -5.96
CA HIS A 34 3.90 6.37 -5.39
C HIS A 34 4.23 6.06 -3.93
N LYS A 35 3.26 6.23 -3.02
CA LYS A 35 3.47 6.07 -1.59
C LYS A 35 2.26 5.47 -0.90
N LEU A 36 2.48 4.41 -0.11
CA LEU A 36 1.49 3.94 0.86
C LEU A 36 1.83 4.46 2.26
N ILE A 37 0.89 5.13 2.92
CA ILE A 37 1.07 5.66 4.27
C ILE A 37 0.09 4.97 5.22
N ILE A 38 0.61 4.22 6.21
CA ILE A 38 -0.21 3.57 7.24
C ILE A 38 -0.43 4.53 8.40
N LYS A 39 -1.69 4.97 8.55
CA LYS A 39 -2.09 5.96 9.56
C LYS A 39 -2.54 5.31 10.86
N GLN A 40 -3.20 4.16 10.81
CA GLN A 40 -3.68 3.48 12.00
C GLN A 40 -3.70 1.95 11.84
N ILE A 41 -3.37 1.26 12.93
CA ILE A 41 -3.55 -0.19 13.05
C ILE A 41 -4.31 -0.45 14.33
N SER A 42 -5.47 -1.10 14.26
CA SER A 42 -6.36 -1.32 15.41
C SER A 42 -6.83 -2.75 15.54
N LEU A 43 -6.93 -3.21 16.78
CA LEU A 43 -7.41 -4.55 17.12
C LEU A 43 -8.93 -4.52 17.31
N GLY A 44 -9.66 -5.31 16.53
CA GLY A 44 -11.11 -5.34 16.54
C GLY A 44 -11.72 -5.81 17.87
N PRO A 45 -13.01 -5.52 18.07
CA PRO A 45 -13.70 -5.81 19.33
C PRO A 45 -13.80 -7.32 19.61
N GLU A 46 -13.89 -8.14 18.56
CA GLU A 46 -14.01 -9.60 18.65
C GLU A 46 -12.67 -10.32 18.94
N ALA A 47 -11.57 -9.57 19.05
CA ALA A 47 -10.27 -10.16 19.35
C ALA A 47 -10.26 -10.80 20.75
N LYS A 48 -9.59 -11.94 20.87
CA LYS A 48 -9.52 -12.70 22.11
C LYS A 48 -8.75 -11.94 23.19
N SER A 49 -9.26 -11.99 24.42
CA SER A 49 -8.56 -11.44 25.58
C SER A 49 -7.27 -12.21 25.87
N GLY A 50 -6.21 -11.50 26.29
CA GLY A 50 -4.93 -12.10 26.66
C GLY A 50 -4.02 -12.50 25.48
N GLU A 51 -4.50 -12.44 24.24
CA GLU A 51 -3.75 -12.82 23.03
C GLU A 51 -3.01 -11.63 22.41
N PHE A 52 -1.71 -11.80 22.12
CA PHE A 52 -0.96 -10.84 21.30
C PHE A 52 -1.30 -11.01 19.82
N ASN A 53 -1.52 -9.89 19.15
CA ASN A 53 -1.73 -9.79 17.72
C ASN A 53 -0.58 -8.99 17.10
N VAL A 54 0.20 -9.61 16.23
CA VAL A 54 1.41 -9.00 15.66
C VAL A 54 1.25 -8.86 14.15
N VAL A 55 1.30 -7.61 13.67
CA VAL A 55 1.29 -7.30 12.23
C VAL A 55 2.72 -7.06 11.76
N GLN A 56 3.15 -7.81 10.76
CA GLN A 56 4.43 -7.66 10.07
C GLN A 56 4.21 -7.05 8.69
N ALA A 57 5.02 -6.04 8.33
CA ALA A 57 5.14 -5.60 6.95
C ALA A 57 6.31 -6.30 6.26
N GLU A 58 6.10 -6.69 5.02
CA GLU A 58 7.14 -7.14 4.10
C GLU A 58 7.19 -6.18 2.91
N SER A 59 8.36 -5.63 2.61
CA SER A 59 8.57 -4.73 1.47
C SER A 59 9.89 -5.05 0.78
N ASN A 60 9.92 -4.90 -0.55
CA ASN A 60 11.13 -5.09 -1.34
C ASN A 60 11.83 -3.74 -1.53
N GLN A 61 13.10 -3.68 -1.17
CA GLN A 61 13.95 -2.54 -1.44
C GLN A 61 15.06 -2.93 -2.42
N ILE A 62 15.44 -1.99 -3.27
CA ILE A 62 16.68 -2.11 -4.07
C ILE A 62 17.77 -1.39 -3.28
N ALA A 63 18.79 -2.13 -2.88
CA ALA A 63 19.98 -1.60 -2.23
C ALA A 63 21.20 -2.17 -2.97
N ASP A 64 22.13 -1.31 -3.39
CA ASP A 64 23.35 -1.70 -4.11
C ASP A 64 23.08 -2.53 -5.39
N GLY A 65 21.97 -2.28 -6.08
CA GLY A 65 21.58 -3.02 -7.28
C GLY A 65 20.95 -4.40 -7.01
N GLU A 66 20.81 -4.80 -5.75
CA GLU A 66 20.20 -6.07 -5.36
C GLU A 66 18.81 -5.86 -4.74
N LYS A 67 17.88 -6.79 -5.04
CA LYS A 67 16.55 -6.82 -4.43
C LYS A 67 16.63 -7.48 -3.05
N LYS A 68 16.39 -6.70 -2.00
CA LYS A 68 16.33 -7.16 -0.62
C LYS A 68 14.91 -7.06 -0.08
N THR A 69 14.37 -8.18 0.42
CA THR A 69 13.09 -8.17 1.13
C THR A 69 13.32 -7.88 2.61
N ILE A 70 12.71 -6.80 3.11
CA ILE A 70 12.69 -6.45 4.53
C ILE A 70 11.40 -6.97 5.14
N LYS A 71 11.51 -7.57 6.33
CA LYS A 71 10.38 -8.05 7.12
C LYS A 71 10.50 -7.47 8.52
N ILE A 72 9.49 -6.74 8.98
CA ILE A 72 9.53 -6.08 10.29
C ILE A 72 8.14 -6.02 10.94
N PRO A 73 8.00 -6.36 12.23
CA PRO A 73 6.78 -6.10 12.99
C PRO A 73 6.51 -4.59 13.06
N ILE A 74 5.32 -4.17 12.64
CA ILE A 74 4.88 -2.76 12.67
C ILE A 74 3.77 -2.51 13.67
N ALA A 75 3.18 -3.56 14.25
CA ALA A 75 2.24 -3.46 15.36
C ALA A 75 2.30 -4.68 16.27
N VAL A 76 2.17 -4.44 17.57
CA VAL A 76 1.89 -5.44 18.60
C VAL A 76 0.70 -4.95 19.40
N LEU A 77 -0.41 -5.68 19.33
CA LEU A 77 -1.70 -5.30 19.90
C LEU A 77 -2.21 -6.39 20.84
N LYS A 78 -2.95 -6.00 21.87
CA LYS A 78 -3.56 -6.92 22.82
C LYS A 78 -4.74 -6.28 23.53
N VAL A 79 -5.83 -7.04 23.65
CA VAL A 79 -7.04 -6.60 24.37
C VAL A 79 -6.69 -6.30 25.83
N GLY A 80 -7.11 -5.11 26.29
CA GLY A 80 -6.84 -4.64 27.65
C GLY A 80 -5.48 -3.96 27.85
N GLU A 81 -4.64 -3.91 26.81
CA GLU A 81 -3.30 -3.31 26.87
C GLU A 81 -3.13 -2.29 25.74
N THR A 82 -3.00 -2.76 24.51
CA THR A 82 -2.79 -1.91 23.33
C THR A 82 -3.86 -2.22 22.28
N ARG A 83 -4.85 -1.33 22.19
CA ARG A 83 -6.00 -1.48 21.28
C ARG A 83 -5.73 -0.94 19.88
N SER A 84 -4.91 0.12 19.76
CA SER A 84 -4.68 0.83 18.50
C SER A 84 -3.33 1.53 18.54
N LEU A 85 -2.70 1.65 17.37
CA LEU A 85 -1.46 2.37 17.13
C LEU A 85 -1.66 3.35 15.96
N ARG A 86 -0.93 4.46 15.97
CA ARG A 86 -0.87 5.43 14.87
C ARG A 86 0.57 5.57 14.38
N PRO A 87 1.08 4.57 13.64
CA PRO A 87 2.51 4.46 13.37
C PRO A 87 3.02 5.52 12.38
N ASN A 88 2.16 6.02 11.47
CA ASN A 88 2.53 6.97 10.42
C ASN A 88 3.77 6.52 9.63
N ILE A 89 3.78 5.25 9.21
CA ILE A 89 4.86 4.63 8.43
C ILE A 89 4.56 4.83 6.95
N GLU A 90 5.60 5.15 6.19
CA GLU A 90 5.54 5.36 4.74
C GLU A 90 6.30 4.25 4.01
N PHE A 91 5.70 3.75 2.94
CA PHE A 91 6.31 2.79 2.02
C PHE A 91 6.41 3.45 0.64
N PRO A 92 7.57 4.04 0.30
CA PRO A 92 7.77 4.67 -0.99
C PRO A 92 8.06 3.63 -2.09
N ASN A 93 7.48 3.85 -3.27
CA ASN A 93 7.86 3.24 -4.55
C ASN A 93 7.98 1.70 -4.57
N GLY A 94 7.09 0.98 -3.86
CA GLY A 94 7.08 -0.49 -3.93
C GLY A 94 5.82 -1.14 -3.35
N SER A 95 5.57 -2.38 -3.78
CA SER A 95 4.54 -3.24 -3.18
C SER A 95 4.84 -3.55 -1.72
N VAL A 96 3.79 -3.67 -0.92
CA VAL A 96 3.86 -4.01 0.50
C VAL A 96 2.94 -5.17 0.79
N THR A 97 3.40 -6.11 1.61
CA THR A 97 2.56 -7.19 2.13
C THR A 97 2.43 -7.08 3.64
N PHE A 98 1.22 -6.98 4.15
CA PHE A 98 0.94 -7.05 5.58
C PHE A 98 0.54 -8.47 5.96
N LYS A 99 1.10 -8.96 7.07
CA LYS A 99 0.81 -10.30 7.59
C LYS A 99 0.48 -10.26 9.07
N LEU A 100 -0.57 -10.95 9.48
CA LEU A 100 -0.83 -11.29 10.88
C LEU A 100 -0.01 -12.54 11.22
N VAL A 101 1.16 -12.33 11.83
CA VAL A 101 2.12 -13.40 12.12
C VAL A 101 1.89 -14.06 13.49
N GLN A 102 1.07 -13.43 14.33
CA GLN A 102 0.63 -13.95 15.62
C GLN A 102 -0.74 -13.38 15.94
N GLY A 103 -1.58 -14.18 16.62
CA GLY A 103 -2.93 -13.82 17.04
C GLY A 103 -3.99 -14.13 15.99
N THR A 104 -5.25 -14.06 16.39
CA THR A 104 -6.39 -14.44 15.55
C THR A 104 -7.14 -13.26 14.92
N GLY A 105 -6.79 -12.04 15.32
CA GLY A 105 -7.41 -10.80 14.87
C GLY A 105 -8.87 -10.67 15.36
N PRO A 106 -9.72 -9.91 14.64
CA PRO A 106 -9.38 -9.15 13.43
C PRO A 106 -8.51 -7.94 13.77
N VAL A 107 -7.53 -7.64 12.89
CA VAL A 107 -6.73 -6.41 12.95
C VAL A 107 -7.01 -5.59 11.70
N TYR A 108 -7.39 -4.33 11.89
CA TYR A 108 -7.60 -3.38 10.81
C TYR A 108 -6.34 -2.56 10.58
N VAL A 109 -5.89 -2.48 9.34
CA VAL A 109 -4.79 -1.60 8.92
C VAL A 109 -5.39 -0.57 7.97
N CYS A 110 -5.30 0.71 8.30
CA CYS A 110 -5.81 1.77 7.44
C CYS A 110 -4.83 2.93 7.27
N GLY A 111 -5.00 3.64 6.16
CA GLY A 111 -4.05 4.60 5.67
C GLY A 111 -4.53 5.29 4.40
N LYS A 112 -3.58 5.77 3.62
CA LYS A 112 -3.84 6.37 2.31
C LYS A 112 -2.74 5.99 1.33
N ALA A 113 -3.10 5.81 0.07
CA ALA A 113 -2.17 5.67 -1.04
C ALA A 113 -2.17 6.98 -1.83
N GLU A 114 -0.97 7.52 -2.08
CA GLU A 114 -0.73 8.72 -2.86
C GLU A 114 0.01 8.33 -4.14
N MET A 115 -0.41 8.88 -5.28
CA MET A 115 0.26 8.68 -6.55
C MET A 115 0.39 10.00 -7.29
N ASN A 116 1.55 10.20 -7.93
CA ASN A 116 1.79 11.33 -8.82
C ASN A 116 2.29 10.77 -10.16
N LEU A 117 1.47 10.95 -11.19
CA LEU A 117 1.76 10.60 -12.58
C LEU A 117 2.15 11.85 -13.36
N GLY A 118 3.11 11.71 -14.27
CA GLY A 118 3.36 12.65 -15.36
C GLY A 118 3.00 12.02 -16.69
N GLU A 119 2.77 12.84 -17.70
CA GLU A 119 2.65 12.39 -19.08
C GLU A 119 4.03 12.00 -19.63
N TYR A 120 4.08 10.93 -20.40
CA TYR A 120 5.26 10.52 -21.14
C TYR A 120 5.36 11.37 -22.41
N ASP A 121 6.05 12.50 -22.32
CA ASP A 121 6.29 13.37 -23.47
C ASP A 121 7.59 12.98 -24.21
N ASP A 122 7.46 12.23 -25.31
CA ASP A 122 8.56 11.89 -26.23
C ASP A 122 9.16 13.16 -26.91
N ALA A 123 8.48 14.31 -26.83
CA ALA A 123 8.96 15.57 -27.40
C ALA A 123 9.98 16.30 -26.50
N GLN A 124 10.24 15.87 -25.26
CA GLN A 124 11.27 16.51 -24.42
C GLN A 124 12.72 16.24 -24.88
N MET A 125 12.96 15.50 -25.97
CA MET A 125 14.28 15.46 -26.63
C MET A 125 14.47 16.54 -27.71
N TYR A 126 13.41 17.24 -28.12
CA TYR A 126 13.49 18.36 -29.06
C TYR A 126 12.56 19.48 -28.59
N GLU A 127 13.13 20.55 -28.02
CA GLU A 127 12.40 21.81 -27.82
C GLU A 127 11.62 22.17 -29.10
N GLU A 128 10.30 22.36 -29.00
CA GLU A 128 9.63 23.61 -29.40
C GLU A 128 8.14 23.58 -29.00
N TYR A 129 7.65 24.73 -28.56
CA TYR A 129 6.26 25.09 -28.26
C TYR A 129 5.18 24.40 -29.11
N SER A 130 4.10 23.91 -28.49
CA SER A 130 2.76 23.91 -29.10
C SER A 130 1.65 23.73 -28.06
N ASP A 131 0.53 24.40 -28.37
CA ASP A 131 -0.62 24.78 -27.56
C ASP A 131 -1.45 23.65 -26.90
N GLU A 132 -2.14 24.08 -25.85
CA GLU A 132 -3.25 23.48 -25.11
C GLU A 132 -4.18 22.58 -25.94
N ASP A 133 -4.38 21.34 -25.49
CA ASP A 133 -5.67 20.64 -25.56
C ASP A 133 -5.79 19.74 -24.31
N ASP A 134 -6.59 20.21 -23.35
CA ASP A 134 -6.87 19.57 -22.06
C ASP A 134 -7.99 18.51 -22.27
N GLU A 135 -7.60 17.31 -22.72
CA GLU A 135 -8.49 16.16 -22.72
C GLU A 135 -8.41 15.46 -21.34
N GLU A 136 -9.42 15.68 -20.49
CA GLU A 136 -9.61 14.94 -19.23
C GLU A 136 -9.62 13.43 -19.49
N SER A 137 -8.50 12.75 -19.23
CA SER A 137 -8.45 11.29 -19.17
C SER A 137 -8.85 10.83 -17.76
N ASP A 138 -9.98 10.12 -17.65
CA ASP A 138 -10.47 9.48 -16.42
C ASP A 138 -9.51 8.35 -15.95
N LEU A 139 -8.42 8.71 -15.26
CA LEU A 139 -7.49 7.79 -14.59
C LEU A 139 -7.86 7.55 -13.12
N ASP A 140 -9.13 7.23 -12.87
CA ASP A 140 -9.67 6.91 -11.54
C ASP A 140 -9.33 5.48 -11.05
N ASP A 141 -8.26 4.86 -11.56
CA ASP A 141 -7.93 3.47 -11.23
C ASP A 141 -7.24 3.38 -9.85
N VAL A 142 -8.06 3.19 -8.82
CA VAL A 142 -7.60 3.00 -7.43
C VAL A 142 -6.71 1.76 -7.32
N ALA A 143 -5.53 1.92 -6.69
CA ALA A 143 -4.59 0.82 -6.49
C ALA A 143 -5.30 -0.40 -5.84
N PRO A 144 -5.17 -1.61 -6.40
CA PRO A 144 -5.94 -2.77 -5.95
C PRO A 144 -5.60 -3.12 -4.49
N GLN A 145 -6.63 -3.09 -3.64
CA GLN A 145 -6.53 -3.44 -2.23
C GLN A 145 -7.16 -4.82 -2.04
N THR A 146 -6.34 -5.86 -1.91
CA THR A 146 -6.88 -7.21 -1.73
C THR A 146 -6.59 -7.75 -0.34
N ASN A 147 -7.65 -8.17 0.34
CA ASN A 147 -7.59 -9.18 1.38
C ASN A 147 -7.38 -10.53 0.69
N GLY A 148 -6.13 -10.92 0.46
CA GLY A 148 -5.75 -12.28 0.09
C GLY A 148 -6.56 -12.92 -1.05
N LYS A 149 -6.35 -12.45 -2.27
CA LYS A 149 -6.30 -13.28 -3.49
C LYS A 149 -5.63 -12.44 -4.57
N GLY A 150 -4.32 -12.60 -4.70
CA GLY A 150 -3.62 -12.10 -5.87
C GLY A 150 -4.31 -12.64 -7.11
N ASN A 151 -4.70 -11.76 -8.03
CA ASN A 151 -5.20 -12.15 -9.33
C ASN A 151 -4.09 -12.94 -10.03
N LYS A 152 -4.13 -14.27 -9.95
CA LYS A 152 -3.49 -15.11 -10.96
C LYS A 152 -4.28 -14.90 -12.25
N LYS A 153 -3.92 -13.88 -13.03
CA LYS A 153 -4.26 -13.84 -14.45
C LYS A 153 -3.65 -15.12 -15.06
N LYS A 154 -4.54 -15.90 -15.68
CA LYS A 154 -4.29 -17.23 -16.24
C LYS A 154 -3.75 -17.11 -17.64
#